data_AF-A0A8R1EC93-F1
#
_entry.id   AF-A0A8R1EC93-F1
#
_cell.length_a   1.000
_cell.length_b   1.000
_cell.length_c   1.000
_cell.angle_alpha   90.00
_cell.angle_beta   90.00
_cell.angle_gamma   90.00
#
_symmetry.space_group_name_H-M   'P 1'
#
loop_
_entity.id
_entity.type
_entity.pdbx_description
1 polymer ?
#
loop_
_entity_poly.entity_id
_entity_poly.type
_entity_poly.pdbx_seq_one_letter_code
_entity_poly.pdbx_strand_id
1 'polypeptide(L)'
;MGRGKTLTIPERAHVDLMVQLNMSISLMSARIHCSRTINDCYMSDPVAYGTSKSTGRARKNTTESVQINYFANNPKIWKHHAPNHEPNSYNSTRAFLTSKKIKVLDWPAFSPDLNPIESVWDILARSVYKNGKQYNSISELKDAVKTEWSKIHPSYLENLSNSMPNRIFQVIQKNGGVTSY
;
A
#
# COMPACT_ATOMS: atom_id res chain seq x y z
N MET A 1 18.88 -17.90 -10.38
CA MET A 1 18.47 -18.30 -11.74
C MET A 1 19.08 -17.33 -12.73
N GLY A 2 19.84 -17.82 -13.72
CA GLY A 2 20.48 -16.97 -14.72
C GLY A 2 19.45 -16.19 -15.54
N ARG A 3 19.72 -14.92 -15.85
CA ARG A 3 18.85 -14.13 -16.72
C ARG A 3 18.89 -14.76 -18.12
N GLY A 4 17.72 -15.04 -18.70
CA GLY A 4 17.63 -15.52 -20.08
C GLY A 4 18.25 -14.52 -21.08
N LYS A 5 18.66 -15.01 -22.25
CA LYS A 5 19.27 -14.20 -23.31
C LYS A 5 18.31 -13.06 -23.71
N THR A 6 18.79 -11.82 -23.72
CA THR A 6 18.06 -10.63 -24.16
C THR A 6 18.64 -10.11 -25.46
N LEU A 7 17.83 -9.41 -26.28
CA LEU A 7 18.33 -8.78 -27.50
C LEU A 7 19.36 -7.69 -27.15
N THR A 8 20.51 -7.78 -27.82
CA THR A 8 21.54 -6.75 -27.83
C THR A 8 21.07 -5.52 -28.61
N ILE A 9 21.73 -4.38 -28.40
CA ILE A 9 21.36 -3.12 -29.08
C ILE A 9 21.36 -3.26 -30.62
N PRO A 10 22.35 -3.93 -31.26
CA PRO A 10 22.30 -4.16 -32.71
C PRO A 10 21.15 -5.05 -33.15
N GLU A 11 20.80 -6.09 -32.38
CA GLU A 11 19.67 -6.97 -32.70
C GLU A 11 18.32 -6.23 -32.60
N ARG A 12 18.17 -5.32 -31.62
CA ARG A 12 17.00 -4.44 -31.49
C ARG A 12 16.82 -3.53 -32.71
N ALA A 13 17.89 -2.89 -33.17
CA ALA A 13 17.85 -2.05 -34.36
C ALA A 13 17.45 -2.85 -35.62
N HIS A 14 17.92 -4.09 -35.76
CA HIS A 14 17.49 -4.97 -36.85
C HIS A 14 15.99 -5.31 -36.75
N VAL A 15 15.46 -5.55 -35.54
CA VAL A 15 14.01 -5.75 -35.35
C VAL A 15 13.22 -4.51 -35.74
N ASP A 16 13.65 -3.31 -35.33
CA ASP A 16 12.96 -2.05 -35.66
C ASP A 16 12.86 -1.84 -37.19
N LEU A 17 13.95 -2.10 -37.91
CA LEU A 17 13.95 -2.05 -39.38
C LEU A 17 13.01 -3.09 -39.99
N MET A 18 12.96 -4.30 -39.45
CA MET A 18 12.06 -5.36 -39.96
C MET A 18 10.58 -5.08 -39.67
N VAL A 19 10.28 -4.39 -38.57
CA VAL A 19 8.92 -3.90 -38.25
C VAL A 19 8.48 -2.83 -39.25
N GLN A 20 9.37 -1.88 -39.59
CA GLN A 20 9.07 -0.86 -40.62
C GLN A 20 8.82 -1.48 -42.00
N LEU A 21 9.49 -2.59 -42.30
CA LEU A 21 9.29 -3.37 -43.53
C LEU A 21 8.09 -4.34 -43.46
N ASN A 22 7.30 -4.29 -42.37
CA ASN A 22 6.10 -5.08 -42.14
C ASN A 22 6.32 -6.60 -42.29
N MET A 23 7.51 -7.08 -41.89
CA MET A 23 7.86 -8.50 -41.96
C MET A 23 7.09 -9.31 -40.91
N SER A 24 6.96 -10.62 -41.09
CA SER A 24 6.34 -11.50 -40.08
C SER A 24 7.31 -11.85 -38.96
N ILE A 25 6.81 -11.98 -37.72
CA ILE A 25 7.59 -12.32 -36.53
C ILE A 25 8.42 -13.61 -36.73
N SER A 26 7.85 -14.61 -37.41
CA SER A 26 8.54 -15.85 -37.75
C SER A 26 9.78 -15.60 -38.63
N LEU A 27 9.67 -14.67 -39.59
CA LEU A 27 10.77 -14.30 -40.49
C LEU A 27 11.81 -13.43 -39.80
N MET A 28 11.39 -12.54 -38.89
CA MET A 28 12.31 -11.77 -38.04
C MET A 28 13.14 -12.68 -37.15
N SER A 29 12.47 -13.61 -36.44
CA SER A 29 13.10 -14.61 -35.55
C SER A 29 14.10 -15.49 -36.29
N ALA A 30 13.81 -15.88 -37.53
CA ALA A 30 14.73 -16.62 -38.38
C ALA A 30 15.96 -15.78 -38.82
N ARG A 31 15.77 -14.49 -39.13
CA ARG A 31 16.86 -13.61 -39.60
C ARG A 31 17.87 -13.23 -38.52
N ILE A 32 17.43 -13.07 -37.27
CA ILE A 32 18.31 -12.68 -36.16
C ILE A 32 18.62 -13.82 -35.19
N HIS A 33 18.24 -15.06 -35.55
CA HIS A 33 18.48 -16.27 -34.78
C HIS A 33 18.07 -16.18 -33.29
N CYS A 34 16.89 -15.60 -33.03
CA CYS A 34 16.33 -15.49 -31.69
C CYS A 34 14.95 -16.14 -31.60
N SER A 35 14.42 -16.35 -30.40
CA SER A 35 13.05 -16.87 -30.26
C SER A 35 12.01 -15.81 -30.66
N ARG A 36 10.87 -16.28 -31.16
CA ARG A 36 9.73 -15.40 -31.50
C ARG A 36 9.26 -14.60 -30.28
N THR A 37 9.18 -15.25 -29.12
CA THR A 37 8.80 -14.64 -27.85
C THR A 37 9.72 -13.48 -27.45
N ILE A 38 11.03 -13.58 -27.74
CA ILE A 38 11.99 -12.52 -27.45
C ILE A 38 11.69 -11.26 -28.30
N ASN A 39 11.34 -11.45 -29.58
CA ASN A 39 10.93 -10.35 -30.46
C ASN A 39 9.59 -9.78 -30.06
N ASP A 40 8.62 -10.63 -29.74
CA ASP A 40 7.28 -10.21 -29.30
C ASP A 40 7.36 -9.37 -28.01
N CYS A 41 8.18 -9.81 -27.04
CA CYS A 41 8.41 -9.06 -25.81
C CYS A 41 9.11 -7.71 -26.06
N TYR A 42 10.05 -7.63 -27.02
CA TYR A 42 10.69 -6.37 -27.38
C TYR A 42 9.73 -5.43 -28.10
N MET A 43 9.00 -5.92 -29.10
CA MET A 43 8.04 -5.12 -29.87
C MET A 43 6.87 -4.61 -29.02
N SER A 44 6.50 -5.34 -27.96
CA SER A 44 5.43 -4.94 -27.05
C SER A 44 5.79 -3.72 -26.19
N ASP A 45 7.06 -3.57 -25.81
CA ASP A 45 7.56 -2.40 -25.06
C ASP A 45 9.08 -2.21 -25.28
N PRO A 46 9.49 -1.58 -26.41
CA PRO A 46 10.90 -1.44 -26.77
C PRO A 46 11.69 -0.60 -25.76
N VAL A 47 11.01 0.33 -25.09
CA VAL A 47 11.60 1.31 -24.17
C VAL A 47 11.92 0.65 -22.83
N ALA A 48 11.04 -0.21 -22.31
CA ALA A 48 11.26 -0.94 -21.06
C ALA A 48 12.00 -2.28 -21.26
N TYR A 49 12.20 -2.75 -22.50
CA TYR A 49 12.75 -4.08 -22.77
C TYR A 49 14.16 -4.30 -22.20
N GLY A 50 14.26 -5.31 -21.33
CA GLY A 50 15.51 -5.70 -20.65
C GLY A 50 15.89 -4.83 -19.44
N THR A 51 15.05 -3.86 -19.05
CA THR A 51 15.30 -2.96 -17.91
C THR A 51 14.71 -3.46 -16.59
N SER A 52 14.14 -4.67 -16.57
CA SER A 52 13.50 -5.24 -15.38
C SER A 52 14.50 -5.41 -14.23
N LYS A 53 14.50 -4.43 -13.31
CA LYS A 53 14.71 -4.70 -11.89
C LYS A 53 13.57 -5.61 -11.44
N SER A 54 13.81 -6.46 -10.45
CA SER A 54 12.74 -7.21 -9.78
C SER A 54 11.69 -6.20 -9.29
N THR A 55 10.60 -6.06 -10.03
CA THR A 55 9.44 -5.34 -9.55
C THR A 55 8.68 -6.34 -8.70
N GLY A 56 8.84 -6.21 -7.38
CA GLY A 56 7.76 -6.60 -6.49
C GLY A 56 6.44 -5.97 -6.97
N ARG A 57 5.33 -6.61 -6.58
CA ARG A 57 3.95 -6.29 -6.97
C ARG A 57 3.70 -4.78 -7.15
N ALA A 58 3.21 -4.39 -8.33
CA ALA A 58 2.91 -3.01 -8.67
C ALA A 58 1.88 -2.39 -7.69
N ARG A 59 2.18 -1.20 -7.16
CA ARG A 59 1.19 -0.32 -6.52
C ARG A 59 0.37 0.38 -7.61
N LYS A 60 -0.96 0.31 -7.52
CA LYS A 60 -1.87 1.03 -8.40
C LYS A 60 -2.14 2.41 -7.80
N ASN A 61 -1.52 3.46 -8.35
CA ASN A 61 -1.57 4.81 -7.79
C ASN A 61 -2.78 5.66 -8.26
N THR A 62 -3.78 5.06 -8.92
CA THR A 62 -4.94 5.81 -9.45
C THR A 62 -6.07 5.92 -8.43
N THR A 63 -6.12 5.06 -7.42
CA THR A 63 -7.17 5.05 -6.39
C THR A 63 -6.84 6.01 -5.23
N GLU A 64 -5.56 6.16 -4.89
CA GLU A 64 -5.10 7.00 -3.78
C GLU A 64 -5.37 8.49 -4.04
N SER A 65 -5.14 8.99 -5.26
CA SER A 65 -5.32 10.41 -5.58
C SER A 65 -6.78 10.87 -5.55
N VAL A 66 -7.72 10.02 -5.96
CA VAL A 66 -9.16 10.30 -5.89
C VAL A 66 -9.65 10.26 -4.44
N GLN A 67 -9.17 9.30 -3.64
CA GLN A 67 -9.55 9.15 -2.23
C GLN A 67 -9.02 10.30 -1.38
N ILE A 68 -7.76 10.68 -1.59
CA ILE A 68 -7.13 11.86 -0.97
C ILE A 68 -7.99 13.13 -1.19
N ASN A 69 -8.44 13.36 -2.43
CA ASN A 69 -9.29 14.51 -2.75
C ASN A 69 -10.68 14.42 -2.10
N TYR A 70 -11.23 13.23 -1.93
CA TYR A 70 -12.52 13.04 -1.27
C TYR A 70 -12.45 13.35 0.24
N PHE A 71 -11.38 12.92 0.92
CA PHE A 71 -11.16 13.17 2.36
C PHE A 71 -10.83 14.63 2.68
N ALA A 72 -10.03 15.30 1.82
CA ALA A 72 -9.71 16.72 1.98
C ALA A 72 -10.96 17.62 1.97
N ASN A 73 -12.00 17.23 1.22
CA ASN A 73 -13.19 18.05 0.99
C ASN A 73 -14.38 17.73 1.94
N ASN A 74 -14.29 16.73 2.82
CA ASN A 74 -15.43 16.29 3.65
C ASN A 74 -15.07 16.06 5.14
N PRO A 75 -14.75 17.12 5.90
CA PRO A 75 -14.24 17.04 7.27
C PRO A 75 -15.28 16.62 8.34
N LYS A 76 -16.46 16.12 7.98
CA LYS A 76 -17.53 15.75 8.94
C LYS A 76 -17.77 14.22 9.07
N ILE A 77 -16.97 13.38 8.40
CA ILE A 77 -17.28 11.95 8.18
C ILE A 77 -16.51 10.99 9.14
N TRP A 78 -15.86 11.51 10.18
CA TRP A 78 -14.82 10.81 10.99
C TRP A 78 -15.28 9.74 12.01
N LYS A 79 -16.43 9.09 11.88
CA LYS A 79 -17.03 8.38 13.04
C LYS A 79 -16.69 6.89 13.22
N HIS A 80 -16.10 6.16 12.26
CA HIS A 80 -15.82 4.72 12.46
C HIS A 80 -14.57 4.25 11.69
N HIS A 81 -13.62 3.62 12.40
CA HIS A 81 -12.33 3.13 11.87
C HIS A 81 -12.20 1.62 12.11
N ALA A 82 -11.89 0.84 11.07
CA ALA A 82 -11.39 -0.55 11.18
C ALA A 82 -10.50 -0.89 9.97
N PRO A 83 -9.31 -1.49 10.16
CA PRO A 83 -8.46 -1.92 9.07
C PRO A 83 -9.04 -3.12 8.30
N ASN A 84 -8.80 -3.17 6.99
CA ASN A 84 -9.27 -4.24 6.11
C ASN A 84 -8.49 -5.54 6.34
N HIS A 85 -9.18 -6.63 6.72
CA HIS A 85 -8.63 -7.99 6.79
C HIS A 85 -9.44 -8.97 5.90
N GLU A 86 -8.69 -9.73 5.07
CA GLU A 86 -8.96 -10.94 4.26
C GLU A 86 -10.32 -11.24 3.53
N PRO A 87 -10.27 -11.99 2.40
CA PRO A 87 -11.27 -11.90 1.32
C PRO A 87 -12.55 -12.74 1.47
N ASN A 88 -12.68 -13.67 2.43
CA ASN A 88 -13.91 -14.49 2.57
C ASN A 88 -14.81 -14.10 3.76
N SER A 89 -14.31 -13.29 4.71
CA SER A 89 -15.09 -12.64 5.78
C SER A 89 -15.74 -11.32 5.32
N TYR A 90 -15.36 -10.84 4.12
CA TYR A 90 -15.67 -9.50 3.64
C TYR A 90 -17.17 -9.29 3.41
N ASN A 91 -17.90 -10.32 2.93
CA ASN A 91 -19.32 -10.18 2.57
C ASN A 91 -20.24 -10.11 3.79
N SER A 92 -20.06 -11.01 4.77
CA SER A 92 -20.86 -11.00 6.00
C SER A 92 -20.54 -9.76 6.86
N THR A 93 -19.27 -9.37 6.95
CA THR A 93 -18.86 -8.16 7.67
C THR A 93 -19.40 -6.90 7.00
N ARG A 94 -19.29 -6.76 5.67
CA ARG A 94 -19.88 -5.62 4.94
C ARG A 94 -21.41 -5.60 5.06
N ALA A 95 -22.06 -6.75 4.94
CA ALA A 95 -23.51 -6.84 5.11
C ALA A 95 -23.93 -6.43 6.53
N PHE A 96 -23.20 -6.88 7.55
CA PHE A 96 -23.43 -6.48 8.93
C PHE A 96 -23.25 -4.97 9.13
N LEU A 97 -22.14 -4.39 8.69
CA LEU A 97 -21.88 -2.95 8.80
C LEU A 97 -22.94 -2.12 8.05
N THR A 98 -23.36 -2.59 6.87
CA THR A 98 -24.45 -1.99 6.09
C THR A 98 -25.78 -2.08 6.85
N SER A 99 -26.09 -3.23 7.46
CA SER A 99 -27.31 -3.42 8.27
C SER A 99 -27.37 -2.49 9.49
N LYS A 100 -26.19 -2.17 10.05
CA LYS A 100 -26.02 -1.22 11.16
C LYS A 100 -25.92 0.24 10.70
N LYS A 101 -26.02 0.50 9.39
CA LYS A 101 -25.86 1.84 8.78
C LYS A 101 -24.51 2.49 9.12
N ILE A 102 -23.48 1.68 9.34
CA ILE A 102 -22.12 2.15 9.63
C ILE A 102 -21.43 2.44 8.29
N LYS A 103 -21.02 3.69 8.09
CA LYS A 103 -20.24 4.08 6.92
C LYS A 103 -18.78 3.62 7.12
N VAL A 104 -18.33 2.72 6.25
CA VAL A 104 -16.93 2.30 6.18
C VAL A 104 -16.16 3.29 5.33
N LEU A 105 -15.03 3.75 5.84
CA LEU A 105 -14.11 4.63 5.11
C LEU A 105 -13.22 3.78 4.21
N ASP A 106 -12.96 4.27 3.00
CA ASP A 106 -11.95 3.69 2.14
C ASP A 106 -10.56 3.97 2.73
N TRP A 107 -9.86 2.91 3.14
CA TRP A 107 -8.57 3.01 3.80
C TRP A 107 -7.43 2.55 2.87
N PRO A 108 -6.34 3.33 2.72
CA PRO A 108 -5.19 2.91 1.94
C PRO A 108 -4.43 1.77 2.63
N ALA A 109 -3.92 0.82 1.85
CA ALA A 109 -3.14 -0.29 2.38
C ALA A 109 -1.79 0.21 2.96
N PHE A 110 -1.27 -0.48 3.97
CA PHE A 110 0.04 -0.18 4.58
C PHE A 110 0.22 1.26 5.09
N SER A 111 -0.85 1.88 5.59
CA SER A 111 -0.83 3.25 6.14
C SER A 111 -1.12 3.25 7.65
N PRO A 112 -0.21 2.73 8.49
CA PRO A 112 -0.35 2.78 9.94
C PRO A 112 -0.27 4.23 10.46
N ASP A 113 0.46 5.08 9.76
CA ASP A 113 0.64 6.49 10.05
C ASP A 113 -0.67 7.31 9.90
N LEU A 114 -1.60 6.82 9.09
CA LEU A 114 -2.95 7.35 9.02
C LEU A 114 -3.86 6.84 10.13
N ASN A 115 -3.49 5.80 10.88
CA ASN A 115 -4.36 5.16 11.87
C ASN A 115 -4.11 5.72 13.29
N PRO A 116 -4.97 6.59 13.86
CA PRO A 116 -4.67 7.26 15.13
C PRO A 116 -4.55 6.30 16.32
N ILE A 117 -5.15 5.11 16.23
CA ILE A 117 -5.08 4.12 17.30
C ILE A 117 -3.66 3.56 17.48
N GLU A 118 -2.81 3.58 16.45
CA GLU A 118 -1.40 3.16 16.57
C GLU A 118 -0.67 4.05 17.58
N SER A 119 -0.95 5.36 17.57
CA SER A 119 -0.42 6.30 18.57
C SER A 119 -0.96 6.05 19.97
N VAL A 120 -2.14 5.45 20.11
CA VAL A 120 -2.69 5.02 21.42
C VAL A 120 -1.99 3.75 21.89
N TRP A 121 -1.78 2.77 21.01
CA TRP A 121 -1.07 1.54 21.34
C TRP A 121 0.36 1.81 21.77
N ASP A 122 1.06 2.73 21.09
CA ASP A 122 2.42 3.10 21.44
C ASP A 122 2.52 3.71 22.84
N ILE A 123 1.66 4.69 23.21
CA ILE A 123 1.68 5.25 24.57
C ILE A 123 1.30 4.20 25.62
N LEU A 124 0.36 3.31 25.31
CA LEU A 124 -0.10 2.28 26.23
C LEU A 124 1.03 1.28 26.51
N ALA A 125 1.70 0.79 25.45
CA ALA A 125 2.84 -0.11 25.59
C ALA A 125 3.98 0.55 26.38
N ARG A 126 4.31 1.81 26.07
CA ARG A 126 5.34 2.56 26.81
C ARG A 126 4.99 2.74 28.29
N SER A 127 3.72 2.95 28.63
CA SER A 127 3.29 3.09 30.03
C SER A 127 3.30 1.76 30.78
N VAL A 128 2.79 0.69 30.15
CA VAL A 128 2.73 -0.65 30.73
C VAL A 128 4.13 -1.19 31.05
N TYR A 129 5.07 -1.05 30.12
CA TYR A 129 6.45 -1.54 30.28
C TYR A 129 7.43 -0.48 30.80
N LYS A 130 6.92 0.62 31.36
CA LYS A 130 7.74 1.71 31.90
C LYS A 130 8.75 1.19 32.92
N ASN A 131 9.97 1.73 32.87
CA ASN A 131 11.09 1.33 33.73
C ASN A 131 11.48 -0.17 33.62
N GLY A 132 11.19 -0.80 32.48
CA GLY A 132 11.54 -2.20 32.23
C GLY A 132 10.67 -3.21 32.99
N LYS A 133 9.50 -2.77 33.49
CA LYS A 133 8.55 -3.63 34.20
C LYS A 133 8.23 -4.89 33.38
N GLN A 134 8.34 -6.05 34.00
CA GLN A 134 7.97 -7.34 33.43
C GLN A 134 6.78 -7.93 34.21
N TYR A 135 6.05 -8.84 33.56
CA TYR A 135 4.86 -9.47 34.11
C TYR A 135 5.03 -10.98 34.12
N ASN A 136 4.72 -11.62 35.24
CA ASN A 136 4.90 -13.07 35.41
C ASN A 136 3.61 -13.86 35.12
N SER A 137 2.50 -13.16 34.89
CA SER A 137 1.23 -13.78 34.53
C SER A 137 0.42 -12.93 33.55
N ILE A 138 -0.44 -13.60 32.80
CA ILE A 138 -1.39 -12.94 31.88
C ILE A 138 -2.39 -12.07 32.66
N SER A 139 -2.79 -12.47 33.87
CA SER A 139 -3.74 -11.70 34.68
C SER A 139 -3.14 -10.36 35.08
N GLU A 140 -1.90 -10.37 35.57
CA GLU A 140 -1.18 -9.17 35.98
C GLU A 140 -0.99 -8.20 34.81
N LEU A 141 -0.62 -8.72 33.63
CA LEU A 141 -0.50 -7.90 32.42
C LEU A 141 -1.85 -7.29 32.01
N LYS A 142 -2.94 -8.07 32.05
CA LYS A 142 -4.30 -7.57 31.73
C LYS A 142 -4.71 -6.44 32.67
N ASP A 143 -4.46 -6.60 33.96
CA ASP A 143 -4.85 -5.60 34.96
C ASP A 143 -4.01 -4.33 34.84
N ALA A 144 -2.71 -4.46 34.53
CA ALA A 144 -1.88 -3.31 34.22
C ALA A 144 -2.33 -2.59 32.95
N VAL A 145 -2.64 -3.31 31.87
CA VAL A 145 -3.16 -2.72 30.63
C VAL A 145 -4.44 -1.93 30.90
N LYS A 146 -5.39 -2.48 31.67
CA LYS A 146 -6.62 -1.77 32.06
C LYS A 146 -6.32 -0.52 32.89
N THR A 147 -5.36 -0.62 33.81
CA THR A 147 -4.96 0.48 34.70
C THR A 147 -4.29 1.61 33.93
N GLU A 148 -3.45 1.30 32.94
CA GLU A 148 -2.82 2.32 32.11
C GLU A 148 -3.79 2.89 31.08
N TRP A 149 -4.69 2.06 30.54
CA TRP A 149 -5.74 2.51 29.63
C TRP A 149 -6.67 3.55 30.27
N SER A 150 -7.07 3.36 31.53
CA SER A 150 -7.95 4.31 32.23
C SER A 150 -7.30 5.67 32.51
N LYS A 151 -5.97 5.78 32.41
CA LYS A 151 -5.23 7.04 32.55
C LYS A 151 -5.18 7.86 31.26
N ILE A 152 -5.55 7.27 30.11
CA ILE A 152 -5.56 7.97 28.83
C ILE A 152 -6.68 8.99 28.85
N HIS A 153 -6.31 10.27 28.90
CA HIS A 153 -7.28 11.35 29.01
C HIS A 153 -8.05 11.54 27.70
N PRO A 154 -9.38 11.79 27.74
CA PRO A 154 -10.18 12.02 26.54
C PRO A 154 -9.63 13.12 25.61
N SER A 155 -9.03 14.17 26.16
CA SER A 155 -8.42 15.25 25.35
C SER A 155 -7.25 14.76 24.48
N TYR A 156 -6.52 13.73 24.90
CA TYR A 156 -5.48 13.12 24.07
C TYR A 156 -6.09 12.43 22.85
N LEU A 157 -7.19 11.70 23.05
CA LEU A 157 -7.92 11.04 21.96
C LEU A 157 -8.52 12.07 21.00
N GLU A 158 -9.05 13.17 21.52
CA GLU A 158 -9.55 14.28 20.71
C GLU A 158 -8.44 14.93 19.89
N ASN A 159 -7.27 15.18 20.48
CA ASN A 159 -6.10 15.70 19.76
C ASN A 159 -5.62 14.76 18.65
N LEU A 160 -5.64 13.44 18.90
CA LEU A 160 -5.32 12.44 17.88
C LEU A 160 -6.32 12.49 16.72
N SER A 161 -7.62 12.58 17.00
CA SER A 161 -8.66 12.76 15.98
C SER A 161 -8.44 14.05 15.19
N ASN A 162 -8.16 15.16 15.88
CA ASN A 162 -7.92 16.46 15.28
C ASN A 162 -6.60 16.52 14.47
N SER A 163 -5.68 15.58 14.67
CA SER A 163 -4.44 15.47 13.88
C SER A 163 -4.65 14.87 12.49
N MET A 164 -5.78 14.20 12.22
CA MET A 164 -6.03 13.49 10.96
C MET A 164 -5.90 14.36 9.70
N PRO A 165 -6.45 15.58 9.64
CA PRO A 165 -6.24 16.46 8.49
C PRO A 165 -4.76 16.71 8.18
N ASN A 166 -3.94 16.88 9.22
CA ASN A 166 -2.50 17.10 9.06
C ASN A 166 -1.77 15.82 8.61
N ARG A 167 -2.13 14.65 9.14
CA ARG A 167 -1.59 13.35 8.69
C ARG A 167 -1.84 13.15 7.21
N ILE A 168 -3.08 13.37 6.75
CA ILE A 168 -3.45 13.28 5.34
C ILE A 168 -2.66 14.29 4.52
N PHE A 169 -2.61 15.55 4.96
CA PHE A 169 -1.85 16.60 4.27
C PHE A 169 -0.37 16.21 4.06
N GLN A 170 0.27 15.62 5.06
CA GLN A 170 1.63 15.11 4.92
C GLN A 170 1.76 13.96 3.91
N VAL A 171 0.80 13.02 3.89
CA VAL A 171 0.78 11.94 2.88
C VAL A 171 0.69 12.53 1.47
N ILE A 172 -0.14 13.56 1.28
CA ILE A 172 -0.27 14.27 0.00
C ILE A 172 1.06 14.92 -0.38
N GLN A 173 1.65 15.72 0.51
CA GLN A 173 2.93 16.39 0.26
C GLN A 173 4.04 15.40 -0.08
N LYS A 174 4.01 14.21 0.51
CA LYS A 174 4.99 13.15 0.29
C LYS A 174 4.60 12.17 -0.82
N ASN A 175 3.55 12.45 -1.60
CA ASN A 175 3.06 11.59 -2.68
C ASN A 175 2.85 10.12 -2.25
N GLY A 176 2.21 9.89 -1.11
CA GLY A 176 2.00 8.54 -0.56
C GLY A 176 3.19 8.01 0.25
N GLY A 177 4.20 8.84 0.50
CA GLY A 177 5.34 8.52 1.36
C GLY A 177 5.03 8.59 2.86
N VAL A 178 5.93 8.02 3.67
CA VAL A 178 5.80 7.90 5.13
C VAL A 178 5.74 9.27 5.81
N THR A 179 4.73 9.50 6.65
CA THR A 179 4.61 10.75 7.42
C THR A 179 5.50 10.79 8.66
N SER A 180 5.45 11.86 9.45
CA SER A 180 6.18 11.96 10.73
C SER A 180 5.50 11.25 11.90
N TYR A 181 4.35 10.61 11.66
CA TYR A 181 3.48 10.00 12.68
C TYR A 181 3.67 8.49 12.80
#